data_AF-A0A1E5JLL7-F1
#
_entry.id   AF-A0A1E5JLL7-F1
#
_cell.length_a   1.000
_cell.length_b   1.000
_cell.length_c   1.000
_cell.angle_alpha   90.00
_cell.angle_beta   90.00
_cell.angle_gamma   90.00
#
_symmetry.space_group_name_H-M   'P 1'
#
loop_
_entity.id
_entity.type
_entity.pdbx_description
1 polymer ?
#
loop_
_entity_poly.entity_id
_entity_poly.type
_entity_poly.pdbx_seq_one_letter_code
_entity_poly.pdbx_strand_id
1 'polypeptide(L)' 'MKNFLMFLGFLFSFSVFAVDIPEDTLGAQKYDRTQCLHNTTQDCINSQCLTSSEIDCQDNCRSMAQAKCQQQINE' A
#
# COMPACT_ATOMS: atom_id res chain seq x y z
N MET A 1 -23.60 19.85 -47.19
CA MET A 1 -22.54 19.30 -46.31
C MET A 1 -22.01 20.39 -45.38
N LYS A 2 -22.81 20.86 -44.43
CA LYS A 2 -22.34 21.82 -43.40
C LYS A 2 -22.90 21.49 -42.02
N ASN A 3 -24.08 20.88 -41.96
CA ASN A 3 -24.78 20.61 -40.70
C ASN A 3 -24.40 19.27 -40.04
N PHE A 4 -23.62 18.41 -40.71
CA PHE A 4 -23.23 17.11 -40.15
C PHE A 4 -22.06 17.22 -39.15
N LEU A 5 -21.29 18.31 -39.21
CA LEU A 5 -20.16 18.57 -38.29
C LEU A 5 -20.61 19.02 -36.90
N MET A 6 -21.87 19.43 -36.73
CA MET A 6 -22.36 19.97 -35.45
C MET A 6 -22.77 18.87 -34.45
N PHE A 7 -23.11 17.67 -34.91
CA PHE A 7 -23.50 16.55 -34.04
C PHE A 7 -22.32 15.78 -33.43
N LEU A 8 -21.09 15.94 -33.96
CA LEU A 8 -19.92 15.19 -33.50
C LEU A 8 -19.28 15.79 -32.22
N GLY A 9 -19.64 17.02 -31.85
CA GLY A 9 -19.06 17.72 -30.70
C GLY A 9 -19.71 17.42 -29.35
N PHE A 10 -20.87 16.73 -29.32
CA PHE A 10 -21.66 16.59 -28.08
C PHE A 10 -21.30 15.35 -27.24
N LEU A 11 -20.47 14.44 -27.76
CA LEU A 11 -20.18 13.16 -27.09
C LEU A 11 -18.88 13.18 -26.26
N PHE A 12 -18.17 14.30 -26.20
CA PHE A 12 -16.86 14.40 -25.54
C PHE A 12 -16.89 15.17 -24.22
N SER A 13 -17.93 14.96 -23.41
CA SER A 13 -18.09 15.56 -22.08
C SER A 13 -17.85 14.54 -20.96
N PHE A 14 -16.86 13.67 -21.10
CA PHE A 14 -16.38 12.87 -19.97
C PHE A 14 -15.40 13.73 -19.17
N SER A 15 -15.91 14.38 -18.11
CA SER A 15 -15.07 14.99 -17.09
C SER A 15 -14.30 13.88 -16.38
N VAL A 16 -12.99 13.80 -16.64
CA VAL A 16 -12.07 13.01 -15.82
C VAL A 16 -11.89 13.74 -14.50
N PHE A 17 -12.51 13.23 -13.43
CA PHE A 17 -12.18 13.68 -12.07
C PHE A 17 -10.94 12.91 -11.63
N ALA A 18 -9.83 13.62 -11.41
CA ALA A 18 -8.78 13.08 -10.55
C ALA A 18 -9.37 13.02 -9.14
N VAL A 19 -9.54 11.83 -8.59
CA VAL A 19 -9.75 11.68 -7.14
C VAL A 19 -8.41 12.02 -6.51
N ASP A 20 -8.28 13.26 -6.05
CA ASP A 20 -7.20 13.64 -5.16
C ASP A 20 -7.32 12.77 -3.91
N ILE A 21 -6.42 11.79 -3.77
CA ILE A 21 -6.34 10.96 -2.57
C ILE A 21 -6.03 11.91 -1.41
N PRO A 22 -6.93 12.07 -0.43
CA PRO A 22 -6.75 13.07 0.60
C PRO A 22 -5.50 12.69 1.42
N GLU A 23 -4.66 13.68 1.72
CA GLU A 23 -3.31 13.47 2.28
C GLU A 23 -3.35 12.72 3.63
N ASP A 24 -4.47 12.81 4.34
CA ASP A 24 -4.78 12.05 5.55
C ASP A 24 -4.80 10.53 5.33
N THR A 25 -5.33 10.06 4.19
CA THR A 25 -5.33 8.63 3.84
C THR A 25 -3.93 8.13 3.45
N LEU A 26 -3.08 8.98 2.86
CA LEU A 26 -1.66 8.65 2.64
C LEU A 26 -0.88 8.58 3.97
N GLY A 27 -1.19 9.47 4.91
CA GLY A 27 -0.63 9.44 6.27
C GLY A 27 -1.06 8.20 7.05
N ALA A 28 -2.36 7.87 7.03
CA ALA A 28 -2.91 6.67 7.64
C ALA A 28 -2.30 5.39 7.04
N GLN A 29 -2.19 5.29 5.71
CA GLN A 29 -1.56 4.14 5.04
C GLN A 29 -0.07 3.97 5.45
N LYS A 30 0.69 5.08 5.56
CA LYS A 30 2.09 5.02 6.04
C LYS A 30 2.17 4.64 7.52
N TYR A 31 1.24 5.13 8.34
CA TYR A 31 1.15 4.80 9.76
C TYR A 31 0.82 3.30 9.94
N ASP A 32 -0.18 2.80 9.22
CA ASP A 32 -0.58 1.39 9.23
C ASP A 32 0.55 0.47 8.76
N ARG A 33 1.29 0.87 7.72
CA ARG A 33 2.48 0.13 7.27
C ARG A 33 3.56 0.08 8.35
N THR A 34 3.85 1.20 8.99
CA THR A 34 4.89 1.27 10.04
C THR A 34 4.50 0.43 11.25
N GLN A 35 3.23 0.50 11.66
CA GLN A 35 2.68 -0.32 12.74
C GLN A 35 2.69 -1.81 12.38
N CYS A 36 2.32 -2.18 11.15
CA CYS A 36 2.40 -3.54 10.67
C CYS A 36 3.83 -4.08 10.74
N LEU A 37 4.80 -3.32 10.23
CA LEU A 37 6.21 -3.70 10.26
C LEU A 37 6.69 -3.92 11.69
N HIS A 38 6.39 -2.96 12.57
CA HIS A 38 6.80 -3.02 13.97
C HIS A 38 6.18 -4.22 14.68
N ASN A 39 4.86 -4.37 14.62
CA ASN A 39 4.13 -5.44 15.30
C ASN A 39 4.57 -6.82 14.78
N THR A 40 4.59 -7.00 13.45
CA THR A 40 5.00 -8.29 12.85
C THR A 40 6.44 -8.65 13.18
N THR A 41 7.35 -7.66 13.21
CA THR A 41 8.74 -7.89 13.59
C THR A 41 8.83 -8.31 15.06
N GLN A 42 8.17 -7.60 15.97
CA GLN A 42 8.19 -7.92 17.40
C GLN A 42 7.55 -9.28 17.70
N ASP A 43 6.42 -9.59 17.08
CA ASP A 43 5.76 -10.88 17.24
C ASP A 43 6.65 -12.04 16.75
N CYS A 44 7.36 -11.84 15.64
CA CYS A 44 8.33 -12.81 15.14
C CYS A 44 9.52 -12.98 16.09
N ILE A 45 10.10 -11.89 16.60
CA ILE A 45 11.21 -11.95 17.53
C ILE A 45 10.81 -12.68 18.81
N ASN A 46 9.64 -12.35 19.37
CA ASN A 46 9.15 -12.94 20.60
C ASN A 46 8.79 -14.43 20.43
N SER A 47 8.31 -14.84 19.25
CA SER A 47 7.92 -16.23 19.01
C SER A 47 9.06 -17.13 18.54
N GLN A 48 10.00 -16.59 17.75
CA GLN A 48 11.05 -17.38 17.09
C GLN A 48 12.44 -17.08 17.63
N CYS A 49 12.79 -15.82 17.89
CA CYS A 49 14.17 -15.46 18.21
C CYS A 49 14.57 -15.69 19.67
N LEU A 50 13.61 -15.70 20.60
CA LEU A 50 13.92 -16.00 22.01
C LEU A 50 14.38 -17.45 22.22
N THR A 51 14.02 -18.36 21.32
CA THR A 51 14.36 -19.78 21.38
C THR A 51 15.27 -20.24 20.23
N SER A 52 15.53 -19.37 19.25
CA SER A 52 16.40 -19.65 18.12
C SER A 52 17.86 -19.47 18.47
N SER A 53 18.70 -20.36 17.92
CA SER A 53 20.16 -20.23 17.94
C SER A 53 20.72 -19.46 16.73
N GLU A 54 19.84 -19.00 15.83
CA GLU A 54 20.24 -18.24 14.65
C GLU A 54 20.64 -16.81 15.03
N ILE A 55 21.87 -16.44 14.65
CA ILE A 55 22.43 -15.09 14.87
C ILE A 55 21.59 -14.02 14.14
N ASP A 56 21.08 -14.37 12.95
CA ASP A 56 20.38 -13.44 12.06
C ASP A 56 18.85 -13.45 12.24
N CYS A 57 18.34 -14.08 13.31
CA CYS A 57 16.88 -14.25 13.49
C CYS A 57 16.11 -12.93 13.46
N GLN A 58 16.65 -11.87 14.08
CA GLN A 58 16.00 -10.55 14.07
C GLN A 58 15.93 -9.94 12.68
N ASP A 59 16.97 -10.12 11.86
CA ASP A 59 17.00 -9.59 10.49
C ASP A 59 16.09 -10.40 9.56
N ASN A 60 16.00 -11.71 9.76
CA ASN A 60 15.01 -12.57 9.10
C ASN A 60 13.58 -12.14 9.44
N CYS A 61 13.30 -11.84 10.71
CA CYS A 61 12.00 -11.33 11.15
C CYS A 61 11.65 -9.97 10.51
N ARG A 62 12.63 -9.06 10.39
CA ARG A 62 12.45 -7.77 9.70
C ARG A 62 12.13 -7.97 8.21
N SER A 63 12.86 -8.83 7.51
CA SER A 63 12.62 -9.16 6.10
C SER A 63 11.23 -9.77 5.90
N MET A 64 10.84 -10.71 6.77
CA MET A 64 9.50 -11.30 6.73
C MET A 64 8.40 -10.25 6.96
N ALA A 65 8.58 -9.37 7.94
CA ALA A 65 7.63 -8.29 8.20
C ALA A 65 7.49 -7.36 6.99
N GLN A 66 8.61 -7.02 6.33
CA GLN A 66 8.60 -6.24 5.10
C GLN A 66 7.82 -6.90 3.98
N ALA A 67 8.04 -8.20 3.75
CA ALA A 67 7.30 -8.94 2.73
C ALA A 67 5.79 -9.01 3.05
N LYS A 68 5.42 -9.38 4.28
CA LYS A 68 4.03 -9.50 4.72
C LYS A 68 3.27 -8.18 4.65
N CYS A 69 3.85 -7.11 5.18
CA CYS A 69 3.20 -5.80 5.19
C CYS A 69 3.19 -5.15 3.80
N GLN A 70 4.09 -5.52 2.90
CA GLN A 70 4.05 -5.08 1.50
C GLN A 70 2.96 -5.80 0.70
N GLN A 71 2.66 -7.06 1.02
CA GLN A 71 1.57 -7.81 0.40
C GLN A 71 0.20 -7.23 0.76
N GLN A 72 -0.04 -6.86 2.03
CA GLN A 72 -1.33 -6.30 2.46
C GLN A 72 -1.67 -4.92 1.85
N ILE A 73 -0.70 -4.22 1.26
CA ILE A 73 -0.94 -2.95 0.55
C ILE A 73 -1.39 -3.21 -0.90
N ASN A 74 -1.08 -4.38 -1.45
CA ASN A 74 -1.32 -4.73 -2.85
C ASN A 74 -2.56 -5.66 -3.05
N GLU A 75 -3.22 -6.07 -1.95
CA GLU A 75 -4.49 -6.80 -1.95
C GLU A 75 -5.66 -5.84 -1.72
#